data_AF-A0A0B5HVF3-F1
#
_entry.id   AF-A0A0B5HVF3-F1
#
_cell.length_a   1.000
_cell.length_b   1.000
_cell.length_c   1.000
_cell.angle_alpha   90.00
_cell.angle_beta   90.00
_cell.angle_gamma   90.00
#
_symmetry.space_group_name_H-M   'P 1'
#
loop_
_entity.id
_entity.type
_entity.pdbx_description
1 polymer ?
#
loop_
_entity_poly.entity_id
_entity_poly.type
_entity_poly.pdbx_seq_one_letter_code
_entity_poly.pdbx_strand_id
1 'polypeptide(L)'
;MKFFKVIYNLAILAIFILGIIYLLKKEYYLAFIWIVLTPVLMLLPRNLYKISWISQKYNKNLLNVLEIFVLIFLISGAGLPLGLKYLPIDIDSYLHFSNAIFYTILWGILYYVIKNKIAKKEIRKNEVILFAFIFNIIFGVVLWERFQLLNDQLFGTKMYFDYFQNADFDSMLDQIFGTLGTVFAGILMYFKLDDWINKWRR
;
A
#
# COMPACT_ATOMS: atom_id res chain seq x y z
N MET A 1 9.91 15.17 -10.23
CA MET A 1 9.14 14.23 -11.08
C MET A 1 10.00 13.31 -11.97
N LYS A 2 11.06 13.79 -12.66
CA LYS A 2 11.93 12.88 -13.44
C LYS A 2 12.57 11.78 -12.57
N PHE A 3 13.05 12.15 -11.39
CA PHE A 3 13.64 11.22 -10.41
C PHE A 3 12.69 10.10 -9.96
N PHE A 4 11.43 10.43 -9.63
CA PHE A 4 10.43 9.41 -9.27
C PHE A 4 10.16 8.41 -10.40
N LYS A 5 10.07 8.89 -11.65
CA LYS A 5 9.90 8.00 -12.81
C LYS A 5 11.08 7.04 -12.97
N VAL A 6 12.29 7.50 -12.68
CA VAL A 6 13.49 6.64 -12.69
C VAL A 6 13.35 5.56 -11.63
N ILE A 7 13.07 5.92 -10.38
CA ILE A 7 12.85 4.94 -9.29
C ILE A 7 11.75 3.94 -9.66
N TYR A 8 10.63 4.43 -10.19
CA TYR A 8 9.50 3.60 -10.58
C TYR A 8 9.88 2.56 -11.64
N ASN A 9 10.62 3.00 -12.66
CA ASN A 9 11.06 2.11 -13.73
C ASN A 9 12.14 1.13 -13.24
N LEU A 10 13.03 1.55 -12.34
CA LEU A 10 14.01 0.67 -11.69
C LEU A 10 13.31 -0.39 -10.83
N ALA A 11 12.22 -0.03 -10.14
CA ALA A 11 11.41 -0.99 -9.38
C ALA A 11 10.76 -2.03 -10.30
N ILE A 12 10.19 -1.61 -11.44
CA ILE A 12 9.67 -2.56 -12.46
C ILE A 12 10.77 -3.51 -12.91
N LEU A 13 11.97 -3.00 -13.20
CA LEU A 13 13.09 -3.84 -13.63
C LEU A 13 13.51 -4.84 -12.55
N ALA A 14 13.61 -4.40 -11.29
CA ALA A 14 13.95 -5.27 -10.17
C ALA A 14 12.90 -6.39 -9.99
N ILE A 15 11.61 -6.07 -10.12
CA ILE A 15 10.50 -7.02 -10.09
C ILE A 15 10.62 -8.07 -11.21
N PHE A 16 10.96 -7.64 -12.43
CA PHE A 16 11.21 -8.56 -13.54
C PHE A 16 12.38 -9.51 -13.25
N ILE A 17 13.47 -9.00 -12.70
CA ILE A 17 14.64 -9.82 -12.31
C ILE A 17 14.25 -10.84 -11.25
N LEU A 18 13.51 -10.44 -10.21
CA LEU A 18 13.00 -11.35 -9.18
C LEU A 18 12.12 -12.44 -9.79
N GLY A 19 11.21 -12.06 -10.70
CA GLY A 19 10.37 -13.00 -11.43
C GLY A 19 11.17 -14.04 -12.23
N ILE A 20 12.25 -13.63 -12.90
CA ILE A 20 13.16 -14.54 -13.61
C ILE A 20 13.85 -15.50 -12.62
N ILE A 21 14.31 -15.00 -11.47
CA ILE A 21 14.92 -15.85 -10.43
C ILE A 21 13.92 -16.92 -9.96
N TYR A 22 12.67 -16.56 -9.69
CA TYR A 22 11.61 -17.51 -9.32
C TYR A 22 11.31 -18.50 -10.45
N LEU A 23 11.35 -18.06 -11.70
CA LEU A 23 11.19 -18.94 -12.86
C LEU A 23 12.31 -19.98 -12.94
N LEU A 24 13.57 -19.57 -12.72
CA LEU A 24 14.74 -20.46 -12.68
C LEU A 24 14.67 -21.47 -11.53
N LYS A 25 14.09 -21.06 -10.39
CA LYS A 25 13.79 -21.93 -9.24
C LYS A 25 12.58 -22.85 -9.47
N LYS A 26 11.93 -22.79 -10.64
CA LYS A 26 10.71 -23.52 -10.98
C LYS A 26 9.51 -23.17 -10.08
N GLU A 27 9.53 -21.99 -9.46
CA GLU A 27 8.42 -21.45 -8.67
C GLU A 27 7.46 -20.69 -9.58
N TYR A 28 6.81 -21.40 -10.51
CA TYR A 28 6.05 -20.81 -11.62
C TYR A 28 4.92 -19.85 -11.19
N TYR A 29 4.25 -20.15 -10.09
CA TYR A 29 3.19 -19.29 -9.54
C TYR A 29 3.74 -17.93 -9.09
N LEU A 30 4.86 -17.93 -8.35
CA LEU A 30 5.51 -16.70 -7.91
C LEU A 30 6.12 -15.96 -9.10
N ALA A 31 6.72 -16.69 -10.05
CA ALA A 31 7.19 -16.09 -11.30
C ALA A 31 6.05 -15.38 -12.07
N PHE A 32 4.86 -15.98 -12.16
CA PHE A 32 3.70 -15.34 -12.80
C PHE A 32 3.29 -14.05 -12.07
N ILE A 33 3.22 -14.06 -10.74
CA ILE A 33 2.90 -12.85 -9.96
C ILE A 33 3.90 -11.74 -10.28
N TRP A 34 5.20 -12.03 -10.20
CA TRP A 34 6.24 -11.02 -10.36
C TRP A 34 6.46 -10.57 -11.82
N ILE A 35 6.31 -11.45 -12.80
CA ILE A 35 6.54 -11.14 -14.23
C ILE A 35 5.30 -10.52 -14.88
N VAL A 36 4.10 -10.95 -14.49
CA VAL A 36 2.86 -10.57 -15.16
C VAL A 36 2.03 -9.64 -14.29
N LEU A 37 1.59 -10.10 -13.12
CA LEU A 37 0.61 -9.37 -12.31
C LEU A 37 1.19 -8.05 -11.79
N THR A 38 2.40 -8.07 -11.26
CA THR A 38 3.03 -6.88 -10.67
C THR A 38 3.29 -5.78 -11.70
N PRO A 39 3.89 -6.05 -12.88
CA PRO A 39 4.03 -5.02 -13.91
C PRO A 39 2.70 -4.48 -14.43
N VAL A 40 1.67 -5.32 -14.55
CA VAL A 40 0.31 -4.87 -14.90
C VAL A 40 -0.20 -3.87 -13.87
N LEU A 41 -0.12 -4.20 -12.57
CA LEU A 41 -0.52 -3.29 -11.49
C LEU A 41 0.27 -1.98 -11.49
N MET A 42 1.57 -2.03 -11.77
CA MET A 42 2.41 -0.83 -11.87
C MET A 42 2.07 0.05 -13.08
N LEU A 43 1.74 -0.55 -14.21
CA LEU A 43 1.40 0.22 -15.42
C LEU A 43 -0.06 0.67 -15.44
N LEU A 44 -0.92 0.07 -14.60
CA LEU A 44 -2.36 0.32 -14.59
C LEU A 44 -2.70 1.80 -14.36
N PRO A 45 -2.15 2.52 -13.36
CA PRO A 45 -2.46 3.94 -13.18
C PRO A 45 -2.14 4.78 -14.43
N ARG A 46 -0.99 4.54 -15.07
CA ARG A 46 -0.58 5.25 -16.30
C ARG A 46 -1.48 4.94 -17.47
N ASN A 47 -1.84 3.68 -17.65
CA ASN A 47 -2.68 3.25 -18.76
C ASN A 47 -4.12 3.75 -18.59
N LEU A 48 -4.68 3.72 -17.38
CA LEU A 48 -5.97 4.33 -17.07
C LEU A 48 -5.92 5.84 -17.33
N TYR A 49 -4.84 6.52 -16.94
CA TYR A 49 -4.70 7.96 -17.18
C TYR A 49 -4.59 8.34 -18.67
N LYS A 50 -4.24 7.40 -19.57
CA LYS A 50 -4.29 7.67 -21.02
C LYS A 50 -5.72 7.75 -21.55
N ILE A 51 -6.70 7.22 -20.82
CA ILE A 51 -8.10 7.29 -21.22
C ILE A 51 -8.59 8.74 -21.07
N SER A 52 -9.13 9.30 -22.16
CA SER A 52 -9.43 10.74 -22.27
C SER A 52 -10.35 11.27 -21.17
N TRP A 53 -11.41 10.55 -20.82
CA TRP A 53 -12.33 10.98 -19.76
C TRP A 53 -11.66 11.01 -18.37
N ILE A 54 -10.68 10.13 -18.12
CA ILE A 54 -9.92 10.09 -16.88
C ILE A 54 -8.93 11.25 -16.84
N SER A 55 -8.16 11.48 -17.91
CA SER A 55 -7.17 12.57 -17.94
C SER A 55 -7.80 13.96 -17.89
N GLN A 56 -9.00 14.13 -18.45
CA GLN A 56 -9.75 15.37 -18.36
C GLN A 56 -10.29 15.62 -16.95
N LYS A 57 -10.78 14.57 -16.28
CA LYS A 57 -11.38 14.67 -14.94
C LYS A 57 -10.34 14.80 -13.82
N TYR A 58 -9.21 14.10 -13.95
CA TYR A 58 -8.22 13.96 -12.89
C TYR A 58 -6.87 14.61 -13.25
N ASN A 59 -6.22 15.22 -12.26
CA ASN A 59 -4.92 15.85 -12.46
C ASN A 59 -3.77 14.82 -12.43
N LYS A 60 -2.60 15.24 -12.92
CA LYS A 60 -1.39 14.43 -12.90
C LYS A 60 -0.88 14.11 -11.48
N ASN A 61 -1.28 14.91 -10.49
CA ASN A 61 -0.91 14.64 -9.08
C ASN A 61 -1.63 13.40 -8.56
N LEU A 62 -2.88 13.16 -8.94
CA LEU A 62 -3.58 11.92 -8.61
C LEU A 62 -2.86 10.70 -9.21
N LEU A 63 -2.44 10.79 -10.47
CA LEU A 63 -1.64 9.74 -11.11
C LEU A 63 -0.36 9.45 -10.30
N ASN A 64 0.38 10.50 -9.92
CA ASN A 64 1.61 10.33 -9.14
C ASN A 64 1.34 9.68 -7.77
N VAL A 65 0.26 10.06 -7.08
CA VAL A 65 -0.13 9.47 -5.79
C VAL A 65 -0.49 8.00 -5.96
N LEU A 66 -1.25 7.64 -7.00
CA LEU A 66 -1.58 6.24 -7.30
C LEU A 66 -0.34 5.42 -7.65
N GLU A 67 0.61 5.98 -8.42
CA GLU A 67 1.89 5.31 -8.69
C GLU A 67 2.69 5.07 -7.41
N ILE A 68 2.76 6.06 -6.50
CA ILE A 68 3.41 5.91 -5.19
C ILE A 68 2.70 4.84 -4.36
N PHE A 69 1.36 4.82 -4.38
CA PHE A 69 0.56 3.84 -3.66
C PHE A 69 0.89 2.41 -4.10
N VAL A 70 0.90 2.18 -5.42
CA VAL A 70 1.26 0.87 -5.98
C VAL A 70 2.71 0.51 -5.64
N LEU A 71 3.64 1.47 -5.70
CA LEU A 71 5.04 1.20 -5.36
C LEU A 71 5.21 0.79 -3.89
N ILE A 72 4.57 1.51 -2.96
CA ILE A 72 4.63 1.19 -1.53
C ILE A 72 4.00 -0.18 -1.27
N PHE A 73 2.81 -0.45 -1.83
CA PHE A 73 2.15 -1.74 -1.70
C PHE A 73 3.07 -2.91 -2.13
N LEU A 74 3.81 -2.74 -3.23
CA LEU A 74 4.73 -3.76 -3.73
C LEU A 74 5.99 -3.92 -2.88
N ILE A 75 6.54 -2.81 -2.36
CA ILE A 75 7.69 -2.85 -1.42
C ILE A 75 7.28 -3.55 -0.13
N SER A 76 6.09 -3.24 0.39
CA SER A 76 5.50 -3.88 1.57
C SER A 76 5.35 -5.40 1.39
N GLY A 77 4.99 -5.85 0.18
CA GLY A 77 4.94 -7.28 -0.17
C GLY A 77 6.31 -7.95 -0.40
N ALA A 78 7.41 -7.20 -0.46
CA ALA A 78 8.75 -7.72 -0.73
C ALA A 78 9.52 -8.16 0.53
N GLY A 79 8.93 -8.07 1.72
CA GLY A 79 9.61 -8.37 2.98
C GLY A 79 10.15 -9.80 3.09
N LEU A 80 9.36 -10.80 2.65
CA LEU A 80 9.76 -12.21 2.61
C LEU A 80 10.96 -12.46 1.67
N PRO A 81 10.93 -12.02 0.39
CA PRO A 81 12.07 -12.11 -0.52
C PRO A 81 13.35 -11.41 -0.01
N LEU A 82 13.22 -10.33 0.76
CA LEU A 82 14.34 -9.57 1.31
C LEU A 82 14.95 -10.20 2.57
N GLY A 83 14.44 -11.35 3.01
CA GLY A 83 14.96 -12.05 4.19
C GLY A 83 14.59 -11.36 5.51
N LEU A 84 13.54 -10.52 5.53
CA LEU A 84 13.11 -9.88 6.78
C LEU A 84 12.75 -10.91 7.86
N LYS A 85 12.34 -12.13 7.47
CA LYS A 85 12.15 -13.35 8.31
C LYS A 85 13.28 -13.73 9.25
N TYR A 86 14.49 -13.19 9.05
CA TYR A 86 15.65 -13.48 9.89
C TYR A 86 15.94 -12.41 10.95
N LEU A 87 15.13 -11.36 11.02
CA LEU A 87 15.27 -10.34 12.05
C LEU A 87 14.72 -10.84 13.40
N PRO A 88 15.27 -10.38 14.54
CA PRO A 88 14.83 -10.78 15.88
C PRO A 88 13.52 -10.11 16.33
N ILE A 89 12.75 -9.57 15.38
CA ILE A 89 11.46 -8.92 15.62
C ILE A 89 10.37 -9.80 15.01
N ASP A 90 9.19 -9.81 15.64
CA ASP A 90 8.02 -10.39 14.99
C ASP A 90 7.66 -9.53 13.77
N ILE A 91 7.90 -10.11 12.60
CA ILE A 91 7.83 -9.39 11.33
C ILE A 91 6.40 -9.11 10.94
N ASP A 92 5.46 -9.95 11.34
CA ASP A 92 4.07 -9.73 10.98
C ASP A 92 3.55 -8.48 11.70
N SER A 93 3.68 -8.46 13.03
CA SER A 93 3.44 -7.27 13.85
C SER A 93 4.15 -6.01 13.33
N TYR A 94 5.42 -6.12 12.93
CA TYR A 94 6.17 -4.99 12.34
C TYR A 94 5.60 -4.54 10.99
N LEU A 95 5.24 -5.47 10.11
CA LEU A 95 4.65 -5.18 8.81
C LEU A 95 3.28 -4.54 8.98
N HIS A 96 2.43 -5.04 9.87
CA HIS A 96 1.13 -4.45 10.19
C HIS A 96 1.27 -3.02 10.72
N PHE A 97 2.20 -2.77 11.64
CA PHE A 97 2.49 -1.43 12.15
C PHE A 97 3.00 -0.48 11.05
N SER A 98 4.03 -0.89 10.31
CA SER A 98 4.68 -0.04 9.30
C SER A 98 3.76 0.21 8.10
N ASN A 99 3.05 -0.80 7.61
CA ASN A 99 2.06 -0.66 6.53
C ASN A 99 0.92 0.25 6.95
N ALA A 100 0.42 0.12 8.19
CA ALA A 100 -0.61 1.02 8.70
C ALA A 100 -0.16 2.48 8.70
N ILE A 101 1.12 2.76 9.03
CA ILE A 101 1.66 4.13 8.95
C ILE A 101 1.61 4.65 7.51
N PHE A 102 2.16 3.88 6.57
CA PHE A 102 2.25 4.30 5.18
C PHE A 102 0.86 4.45 4.55
N TYR A 103 -0.02 3.47 4.72
CA TYR A 103 -1.36 3.49 4.16
C TYR A 103 -2.20 4.63 4.73
N THR A 104 -2.13 4.91 6.03
CA THR A 104 -2.83 6.06 6.62
C THR A 104 -2.39 7.37 5.98
N ILE A 105 -1.08 7.63 5.86
CA ILE A 105 -0.56 8.84 5.21
C ILE A 105 -1.04 8.93 3.76
N LEU A 106 -0.97 7.81 3.03
CA LEU A 106 -1.38 7.73 1.64
C LEU A 106 -2.88 7.98 1.45
N TRP A 107 -3.75 7.40 2.28
CA TRP A 107 -5.19 7.65 2.24
C TRP A 107 -5.50 9.12 2.48
N GLY A 108 -4.80 9.77 3.41
CA GLY A 108 -4.91 11.20 3.65
C GLY A 108 -4.52 12.04 2.43
N ILE A 109 -3.36 11.75 1.83
CA ILE A 109 -2.89 12.46 0.63
C ILE A 109 -3.85 12.23 -0.54
N LEU A 110 -4.32 11.00 -0.74
CA LEU A 110 -5.27 10.65 -1.80
C LEU A 110 -6.59 11.41 -1.63
N TYR A 111 -7.15 11.39 -0.42
CA TYR A 111 -8.36 12.14 -0.08
C TYR A 111 -8.19 13.64 -0.35
N TYR A 112 -7.07 14.21 0.09
CA TYR A 112 -6.75 15.61 -0.15
C TYR A 112 -6.72 15.94 -1.64
N VAL A 113 -6.01 15.15 -2.45
CA VAL A 113 -5.88 15.39 -3.89
C VAL A 113 -7.22 15.28 -4.60
N ILE A 114 -8.03 14.28 -4.27
CA ILE A 114 -9.37 14.07 -4.84
C ILE A 114 -10.28 15.24 -4.49
N LYS A 115 -10.37 15.59 -3.19
CA LYS A 115 -11.30 16.61 -2.71
C LYS A 115 -10.91 18.00 -3.20
N ASN A 116 -9.62 18.32 -3.30
CA ASN A 116 -9.17 19.63 -3.76
C ASN A 116 -9.57 19.85 -5.23
N LYS A 117 -9.57 18.77 -6.03
CA LYS A 117 -9.95 18.83 -7.45
C LYS A 117 -11.47 18.88 -7.67
N ILE A 118 -12.24 18.10 -6.90
CA ILE A 118 -13.69 17.97 -7.08
C ILE A 118 -14.45 19.09 -6.38
N ALA A 119 -14.14 19.34 -5.10
CA ALA A 119 -14.92 20.25 -4.28
C ALA A 119 -14.49 21.71 -4.41
N LYS A 120 -13.24 21.98 -4.86
CA LYS A 120 -12.62 23.34 -4.88
C LYS A 120 -12.78 24.10 -3.56
N LYS A 121 -12.98 23.38 -2.46
CA LYS A 121 -13.18 23.93 -1.11
C LYS A 121 -11.90 23.78 -0.31
N GLU A 122 -11.71 24.69 0.63
CA GLU A 122 -10.67 24.55 1.62
C GLU A 122 -10.88 23.26 2.42
N ILE A 123 -9.87 22.40 2.41
CA ILE A 123 -9.89 21.13 3.13
C ILE A 123 -9.20 21.34 4.46
N ARG A 124 -9.93 21.10 5.55
CA ARG A 124 -9.37 21.21 6.88
C ARG A 124 -8.43 20.03 7.15
N LYS A 125 -7.27 20.31 7.72
CA LYS A 125 -6.27 19.31 8.12
C LYS A 125 -6.88 18.15 8.93
N ASN A 126 -7.69 18.48 9.94
CA ASN A 126 -8.33 17.50 10.81
C ASN A 126 -9.28 16.56 10.06
N GLU A 127 -9.90 17.05 8.98
CA GLU A 127 -10.77 16.22 8.14
C GLU A 127 -9.96 15.18 7.35
N VAL A 128 -8.80 15.57 6.82
CA VAL A 128 -7.89 14.65 6.12
C VAL A 128 -7.38 13.56 7.07
N ILE A 129 -6.96 13.95 8.28
CA ILE A 129 -6.46 13.01 9.29
C ILE A 129 -7.58 12.05 9.72
N LEU A 130 -8.78 12.56 9.99
CA LEU A 130 -9.92 11.74 10.40
C LEU A 130 -10.32 10.74 9.31
N PHE A 131 -10.39 11.20 8.05
CA PHE A 131 -10.66 10.32 6.93
C PHE A 131 -9.61 9.22 6.82
N ALA A 132 -8.32 9.60 6.82
CA ALA A 132 -7.21 8.67 6.73
C ALA A 132 -7.25 7.61 7.84
N PHE A 133 -7.50 8.05 9.08
CA PHE A 133 -7.60 7.19 10.24
C PHE A 133 -8.74 6.18 10.08
N ILE A 134 -9.96 6.65 9.87
CA ILE A 134 -11.15 5.77 9.76
C ILE A 134 -10.99 4.80 8.60
N PHE A 135 -10.55 5.30 7.45
CA PHE A 135 -10.40 4.49 6.25
C PHE A 135 -9.35 3.39 6.45
N ASN A 136 -8.21 3.71 7.08
CA ASN A 136 -7.19 2.71 7.33
C ASN A 136 -7.62 1.67 8.39
N ILE A 137 -8.29 2.09 9.47
CA ILE A 137 -8.82 1.14 10.46
C ILE A 137 -9.80 0.16 9.81
N ILE A 138 -10.74 0.64 9.00
CA ILE A 138 -11.73 -0.23 8.36
C ILE A 138 -11.06 -1.14 7.33
N PHE A 139 -10.34 -0.58 6.35
CA PHE A 139 -9.87 -1.34 5.20
C PHE A 139 -8.52 -2.00 5.42
N GLY A 140 -7.58 -1.28 6.03
CA GLY A 140 -6.20 -1.73 6.20
C GLY A 140 -5.98 -2.60 7.44
N VAL A 141 -6.85 -2.49 8.45
CA VAL A 141 -6.73 -3.25 9.70
C VAL A 141 -7.82 -4.32 9.81
N VAL A 142 -9.10 -3.95 9.78
CA VAL A 142 -10.19 -4.92 10.04
C VAL A 142 -10.51 -5.79 8.82
N LEU A 143 -10.74 -5.19 7.66
CA LEU A 143 -11.16 -5.94 6.47
C LEU A 143 -10.04 -6.76 5.84
N TRP A 144 -8.78 -6.39 6.06
CA TRP A 144 -7.61 -7.15 5.60
C TRP A 144 -7.58 -8.56 6.20
N GLU A 145 -7.72 -8.66 7.52
CA GLU A 145 -7.81 -9.93 8.25
C GLU A 145 -8.96 -10.81 7.74
N ARG A 146 -10.14 -10.20 7.53
CA ARG A 146 -11.31 -10.91 7.00
C ARG A 146 -11.10 -11.37 5.57
N PHE A 147 -10.36 -10.61 4.77
CA PHE A 147 -9.99 -10.99 3.42
C PHE A 147 -9.02 -12.18 3.41
N GLN A 148 -8.01 -12.21 4.30
CA GLN A 148 -7.11 -13.36 4.43
C GLN A 148 -7.89 -14.63 4.79
N LEU A 149 -8.74 -14.56 5.82
CA LEU A 149 -9.58 -15.68 6.23
C LEU A 149 -10.49 -16.18 5.11
N LEU A 150 -11.12 -15.25 4.37
CA LEU A 150 -12.00 -15.60 3.26
C LEU A 150 -11.25 -16.32 2.14
N ASN A 151 -10.03 -15.89 1.80
CA ASN A 151 -9.24 -16.55 0.75
C ASN A 151 -8.80 -17.94 1.17
N ASP A 152 -8.42 -18.13 2.43
CA ASP A 152 -8.06 -19.45 2.95
C ASP A 152 -9.25 -20.41 2.87
N GLN A 153 -10.46 -19.93 3.17
CA GLN A 153 -11.70 -20.73 3.08
C GLN A 153 -12.13 -21.03 1.64
N LEU A 154 -12.08 -20.05 0.74
CA LEU A 154 -12.61 -20.20 -0.62
C LEU A 154 -11.61 -20.85 -1.58
N PHE A 155 -10.31 -20.57 -1.41
CA PHE A 155 -9.28 -20.95 -2.37
C PHE A 155 -8.23 -21.89 -1.77
N GLY A 156 -8.34 -22.24 -0.48
CA GLY A 156 -7.37 -23.11 0.18
C GLY A 156 -5.98 -22.50 0.28
N THR A 157 -5.89 -21.17 0.29
CA THR A 157 -4.63 -20.46 0.53
C THR A 157 -4.16 -20.66 1.97
N LYS A 158 -2.94 -20.19 2.27
CA LYS A 158 -2.36 -20.18 3.62
C LYS A 158 -1.95 -18.74 3.99
N MET A 159 -2.85 -17.80 3.76
CA MET A 159 -2.63 -16.38 4.03
C MET A 159 -2.90 -16.02 5.49
N TYR A 160 -3.76 -16.79 6.17
CA TYR A 160 -4.15 -16.64 7.56
C TYR A 160 -3.60 -17.79 8.43
N PHE A 161 -3.33 -18.96 7.84
CA PHE A 161 -3.08 -20.19 8.59
C PHE A 161 -1.64 -20.73 8.47
N ASP A 162 -0.88 -20.65 9.56
CA ASP A 162 0.14 -21.65 9.89
C ASP A 162 -0.46 -22.66 10.88
N TYR A 163 -0.24 -23.95 10.65
CA TYR A 163 -0.90 -25.04 11.41
C TYR A 163 -0.56 -25.03 12.91
N PHE A 164 0.50 -24.30 13.29
CA PHE A 164 1.00 -24.20 14.66
C PHE A 164 0.63 -22.89 15.37
N GLN A 165 -0.08 -21.97 14.71
CA GLN A 165 -0.31 -20.60 15.20
C GLN A 165 -1.76 -20.42 15.71
N ASN A 166 -1.92 -19.74 16.84
CA ASN A 166 -3.25 -19.40 17.38
C ASN A 166 -3.82 -18.22 16.58
N ALA A 167 -4.65 -18.54 15.60
CA ALA A 167 -5.12 -17.59 14.59
C ALA A 167 -5.95 -16.42 15.16
N ASP A 168 -6.63 -16.59 16.31
CA ASP A 168 -7.36 -15.50 16.97
C ASP A 168 -6.40 -14.54 17.68
N PHE A 169 -5.33 -15.08 18.28
CA PHE A 169 -4.31 -14.27 18.95
C PHE A 169 -3.48 -13.48 17.95
N ASP A 170 -3.14 -14.09 16.82
CA ASP A 170 -2.40 -13.49 15.71
C ASP A 170 -3.15 -12.29 15.13
N SER A 171 -4.40 -12.51 14.70
CA SER A 171 -5.24 -11.44 14.16
C SER A 171 -5.50 -10.33 15.18
N MET A 172 -5.56 -10.66 16.48
CA MET A 172 -5.64 -9.64 17.53
C MET A 172 -4.37 -8.78 17.58
N LEU A 173 -3.17 -9.40 17.51
CA LEU A 173 -1.91 -8.67 17.47
C LEU A 173 -1.82 -7.77 16.23
N ASP A 174 -2.16 -8.30 15.05
CA ASP A 174 -2.16 -7.55 13.79
C ASP A 174 -3.09 -6.35 13.84
N GLN A 175 -4.27 -6.51 14.45
CA GLN A 175 -5.20 -5.41 14.68
C GLN A 175 -4.67 -4.37 15.66
N ILE A 176 -4.00 -4.79 16.73
CA ILE A 176 -3.35 -3.89 17.70
C ILE A 176 -2.24 -3.10 17.02
N PHE A 177 -1.30 -3.77 16.35
CA PHE A 177 -0.16 -3.13 15.69
C PHE A 177 -0.60 -2.26 14.51
N GLY A 178 -1.58 -2.69 13.73
CA GLY A 178 -2.21 -1.88 12.68
C GLY A 178 -2.88 -0.63 13.24
N THR A 179 -3.57 -0.74 14.38
CA THR A 179 -4.17 0.41 15.06
C THR A 179 -3.12 1.37 15.59
N LEU A 180 -2.07 0.87 16.26
CA LEU A 180 -0.96 1.67 16.78
C LEU A 180 -0.23 2.42 15.65
N GLY A 181 0.03 1.75 14.53
CA GLY A 181 0.63 2.37 13.34
C GLY A 181 -0.26 3.48 12.76
N THR A 182 -1.57 3.25 12.71
CA THR A 182 -2.55 4.25 12.27
C THR A 182 -2.58 5.48 13.18
N VAL A 183 -2.57 5.28 14.50
CA VAL A 183 -2.48 6.37 15.50
C VAL A 183 -1.18 7.15 15.32
N PHE A 184 -0.05 6.45 15.19
CA PHE A 184 1.25 7.08 14.99
C PHE A 184 1.29 7.92 13.70
N ALA A 185 0.75 7.40 12.59
CA ALA A 185 0.60 8.17 11.36
C ALA A 185 -0.31 9.39 11.54
N GLY A 186 -1.41 9.27 12.29
CA GLY A 186 -2.27 10.41 12.64
C GLY A 186 -1.51 11.53 13.35
N ILE A 187 -0.66 11.17 14.32
CA ILE A 187 0.23 12.11 15.03
C ILE A 187 1.24 12.74 14.04
N LEU A 188 1.89 11.93 13.19
CA LEU A 188 2.81 12.44 12.18
C LEU A 188 2.13 13.42 11.21
N MET A 189 0.94 13.08 10.72
CA MET A 189 0.14 13.95 9.85
C MET A 189 -0.25 15.24 10.59
N TYR A 190 -0.58 15.17 11.87
CA TYR A 190 -0.86 16.36 12.67
C TYR A 190 0.32 17.34 12.69
N PHE A 191 1.58 16.88 12.64
CA PHE A 191 2.73 17.78 12.59
C PHE A 191 3.19 18.14 11.18
N LYS A 192 3.01 17.26 10.17
CA LYS A 192 3.70 17.36 8.87
C LYS A 192 2.79 17.50 7.65
N LEU A 193 1.47 17.32 7.81
CA LEU A 193 0.57 17.24 6.67
C LEU A 193 0.55 18.53 5.83
N ASP A 194 0.66 19.71 6.45
CA ASP A 194 0.66 20.98 5.72
C ASP A 194 1.90 21.12 4.83
N ASP A 195 3.08 20.71 5.32
CA ASP A 195 4.32 20.69 4.57
C ASP A 195 4.23 19.75 3.36
N TRP A 196 3.60 18.58 3.56
CA TRP A 196 3.41 17.60 2.49
C TRP A 196 2.45 18.14 1.43
N ILE A 197 1.28 18.62 1.85
CA ILE A 197 0.26 19.19 0.98
C ILE A 197 0.81 20.36 0.14
N ASN A 198 1.61 21.24 0.74
CA ASN A 198 2.18 22.38 0.03
C ASN A 198 3.12 21.95 -1.11
N LYS A 199 3.79 20.79 -1.00
CA LYS A 199 4.57 20.21 -2.09
C LYS A 199 3.71 19.70 -3.24
N TRP A 200 2.46 19.34 -2.97
CA TRP A 200 1.49 18.85 -3.97
C TRP A 200 0.64 19.95 -4.61
N ARG A 201 0.69 21.18 -4.09
CA ARG A 201 0.05 22.37 -4.68
C ARG A 201 0.87 23.04 -5.77
N ARG A 202 2.20 22.86 -5.75
CA ARG A 202 3.15 23.39 -6.74
C ARG A 202 3.30 22.43 -7.91
#